data_AF-A0A8J7A5T5-F1
#
_entry.id   AF-A0A8J7A5T5-F1
#
_cell.length_a   1.000
_cell.length_b   1.000
_cell.length_c   1.000
_cell.angle_alpha   90.00
_cell.angle_beta   90.00
_cell.angle_gamma   90.00
#
_symmetry.space_group_name_H-M   'P 1'
#
loop_
_entity.id
_entity.type
_entity.pdbx_description
1 polymer ?
#
loop_
_entity_poly.entity_id
_entity_poly.type
_entity_poly.pdbx_seq_one_letter_code
_entity_poly.pdbx_strand_id
1 'polypeptide(L)'
;MTRSPRELANQKIQLRQQQEKLLKDLLAVVDALDRAAEHWHQAEQAQEQLASAPRAQPWWQRQLQYWWQWLVQPDAEAAEADEPSPTAEVVTSARAGIDLIRESMLTVLSQHQVLPLPAQGQPFDPSRMYALGQQSVPNAAPNTVVQEVVRGYLWQDRVLREAQVIVAAPEKPLSSAPEVSS
;
A
#
# COMPACT_ATOMS: atom_id res chain seq x y z
N MET A 1 -42.84 31.77 3.49
CA MET A 1 -43.17 30.55 2.73
C MET A 1 -42.50 29.36 3.41
N THR A 2 -43.26 28.53 4.13
CA THR A 2 -42.74 27.34 4.83
C THR A 2 -42.69 26.17 3.84
N ARG A 3 -41.52 25.55 3.66
CA ARG A 3 -41.36 24.36 2.80
C ARG A 3 -42.26 23.23 3.30
N SER A 4 -42.83 22.47 2.37
CA SER A 4 -43.73 21.36 2.69
C SER A 4 -42.96 20.18 3.33
N PRO A 5 -43.61 19.30 4.13
CA PRO A 5 -42.95 18.16 4.74
C PRO A 5 -42.24 17.21 3.75
N ARG A 6 -42.78 17.05 2.54
CA ARG A 6 -42.16 16.22 1.48
C ARG A 6 -40.89 16.85 0.92
N GLU A 7 -40.87 18.16 0.74
CA GLU A 7 -39.68 18.90 0.28
C GLU A 7 -38.55 18.84 1.29
N LEU A 8 -38.86 18.97 2.59
CA LEU A 8 -37.88 18.82 3.67
C LEU A 8 -37.27 17.42 3.71
N ALA A 9 -38.09 16.38 3.52
CA ALA A 9 -37.61 14.99 3.48
C ALA A 9 -36.66 14.75 2.29
N ASN A 10 -37.03 15.21 1.09
CA ASN A 10 -36.18 15.10 -0.10
C ASN A 10 -34.86 15.87 0.06
N GLN A 11 -34.93 17.08 0.62
CA GLN A 11 -33.74 17.88 0.89
C GLN A 11 -32.77 17.19 1.87
N LYS A 12 -33.30 16.54 2.90
CA LYS A 12 -32.47 15.76 3.84
C LYS A 12 -31.78 14.57 3.17
N ILE A 13 -32.50 13.87 2.28
CA ILE A 13 -31.94 12.76 1.49
C ILE A 13 -30.82 13.26 0.57
N GLN A 14 -31.06 14.36 -0.15
CA GLN A 14 -30.07 14.98 -1.02
C GLN A 14 -28.81 15.39 -0.26
N LEU A 15 -28.97 16.02 0.92
CA LEU A 15 -27.83 16.41 1.74
C LEU A 15 -27.00 15.20 2.19
N ARG A 16 -27.66 14.11 2.61
CA ARG A 16 -26.97 12.87 2.97
C ARG A 16 -26.22 12.27 1.77
N GLN A 17 -26.83 12.25 0.58
CA GLN A 17 -26.18 11.75 -0.63
C GLN A 17 -24.98 12.60 -1.02
N GLN A 18 -25.09 13.93 -0.89
CA GLN A 18 -23.97 14.83 -1.13
C GLN A 18 -22.83 14.60 -0.14
N GLN A 19 -23.14 14.42 1.14
CA GLN A 19 -22.14 14.05 2.15
C GLN A 19 -21.47 12.72 1.83
N GLU A 20 -22.24 11.67 1.50
CA GLU A 20 -21.70 10.36 1.13
C GLU A 20 -20.74 10.47 -0.08
N LYS A 21 -21.14 11.26 -1.09
CA LYS A 21 -20.31 11.50 -2.27
C LYS A 21 -18.99 12.20 -1.90
N LEU A 22 -19.06 13.26 -1.10
CA LEU A 22 -17.88 13.98 -0.63
C LEU A 22 -16.93 13.05 0.15
N LEU A 23 -17.45 12.22 1.04
CA LEU A 23 -16.64 11.26 1.80
C LEU A 23 -15.96 10.23 0.88
N LYS A 24 -16.67 9.75 -0.16
CA LYS A 24 -16.08 8.85 -1.18
C LYS A 24 -14.96 9.52 -1.97
N ASP A 25 -15.14 10.77 -2.37
CA ASP A 25 -14.12 11.54 -3.09
C ASP A 25 -12.88 11.77 -2.20
N LEU A 26 -13.08 12.08 -0.91
CA LEU A 26 -11.98 12.18 0.07
C LEU A 26 -11.21 10.86 0.22
N LEU A 27 -11.91 9.72 0.26
CA LEU A 27 -11.26 8.41 0.31
C LEU A 27 -10.39 8.14 -0.92
N ALA A 28 -10.82 8.55 -2.11
CA ALA A 28 -10.01 8.40 -3.32
C ALA A 28 -8.71 9.22 -3.27
N VAL A 29 -8.74 10.39 -2.62
CA VAL A 29 -7.53 11.20 -2.37
C VAL A 29 -6.61 10.52 -1.37
N VAL A 30 -7.14 9.96 -0.27
CA VAL A 30 -6.35 9.19 0.70
C VAL A 30 -5.63 8.02 0.00
N ASP A 31 -6.33 7.25 -0.85
CA ASP A 31 -5.70 6.15 -1.58
C ASP A 31 -4.60 6.63 -2.54
N ALA A 32 -4.74 7.83 -3.11
CA ALA A 32 -3.70 8.41 -3.95
C ALA A 32 -2.45 8.77 -3.14
N LEU A 33 -2.64 9.30 -1.93
CA LEU A 33 -1.53 9.57 -0.99
C LEU A 33 -0.87 8.27 -0.52
N ASP A 34 -1.66 7.24 -0.19
CA ASP A 34 -1.16 5.89 0.15
C ASP A 34 -0.29 5.31 -0.96
N ARG A 35 -0.79 5.33 -2.21
CA ARG A 35 -0.04 4.83 -3.37
C ARG A 35 1.22 5.63 -3.64
N ALA A 36 1.15 6.95 -3.48
CA ALA A 36 2.31 7.82 -3.62
C ALA A 36 3.39 7.42 -2.61
N ALA A 37 3.05 7.32 -1.32
CA ALA A 37 3.97 6.91 -0.26
C ALA A 37 4.62 5.54 -0.54
N GLU A 38 3.84 4.57 -0.99
CA GLU A 38 4.32 3.23 -1.35
C GLU A 38 5.33 3.25 -2.51
N HIS A 39 5.07 4.04 -3.57
CA HIS A 39 6.02 4.19 -4.68
C HIS A 39 7.37 4.75 -4.24
N TRP A 40 7.37 5.69 -3.30
CA TRP A 40 8.61 6.22 -2.71
C TRP A 40 9.38 5.14 -1.96
N HIS A 41 8.70 4.34 -1.13
CA HIS A 41 9.33 3.24 -0.40
C HIS A 41 9.93 2.17 -1.30
N GLN A 42 9.23 1.81 -2.39
CA GLN A 42 9.75 0.86 -3.35
C GLN A 42 11.00 1.40 -4.08
N ALA A 43 11.05 2.71 -4.36
CA ALA A 43 12.20 3.33 -5.00
C ALA A 43 13.45 3.34 -4.08
N GLU A 44 13.27 3.63 -2.79
CA GLU A 44 14.35 3.57 -1.78
C GLU A 44 14.90 2.15 -1.66
N GLN A 45 14.01 1.16 -1.50
CA GLN A 45 14.40 -0.25 -1.40
C GLN A 45 15.09 -0.76 -2.67
N ALA A 46 14.65 -0.33 -3.85
CA ALA A 46 15.30 -0.69 -5.12
C ALA A 46 16.73 -0.12 -5.22
N GLN A 47 16.97 1.09 -4.70
CA GLN A 47 18.31 1.68 -4.64
C GLN A 47 19.21 0.93 -3.65
N GLU A 48 18.71 0.61 -2.46
CA GLU A 48 19.44 -0.16 -1.45
C GLU A 48 19.77 -1.58 -1.93
N GLN A 49 18.83 -2.23 -2.63
CA GLN A 49 19.07 -3.54 -3.26
C GLN A 49 20.14 -3.46 -4.35
N LEU A 50 20.16 -2.39 -5.15
CA LEU A 50 21.20 -2.18 -6.15
C LEU A 50 22.56 -1.85 -5.51
N ALA A 51 22.57 -1.11 -4.40
CA ALA A 51 23.78 -0.79 -3.63
C ALA A 51 24.35 -2.01 -2.89
N SER A 52 23.49 -2.92 -2.42
CA SER A 52 23.87 -4.16 -1.72
C SER A 52 24.08 -5.37 -2.62
N ALA A 53 23.61 -5.31 -3.88
CA ALA A 53 23.91 -6.33 -4.87
C ALA A 53 25.43 -6.45 -5.02
N PRO A 54 26.01 -7.67 -4.92
CA PRO A 54 27.43 -7.85 -5.15
C PRO A 54 27.73 -7.30 -6.54
N ARG A 55 28.60 -6.28 -6.61
CA ARG A 55 29.13 -5.74 -7.86
C ARG A 55 29.83 -6.91 -8.55
N ALA A 56 29.12 -7.64 -9.41
CA ALA A 56 29.62 -8.81 -10.08
C ALA A 56 30.67 -8.32 -11.09
N GLN A 57 31.88 -8.07 -10.59
CA GLN A 57 33.03 -7.84 -11.42
C GLN A 57 33.34 -9.17 -12.08
N PRO A 58 33.33 -9.23 -13.43
CA PRO A 58 33.97 -10.31 -14.12
C PRO A 58 35.39 -10.48 -13.59
N TRP A 59 35.87 -11.73 -13.46
CA TRP A 59 37.22 -12.04 -12.97
C TRP A 59 38.32 -11.15 -13.56
N TRP A 60 38.16 -10.75 -14.82
CA TRP A 60 39.13 -9.95 -15.56
C TRP A 60 39.19 -8.49 -15.07
N GLN A 61 38.11 -7.94 -14.51
CA GLN A 61 38.12 -6.61 -13.88
C GLN A 61 38.93 -6.61 -12.58
N ARG A 62 38.85 -7.71 -11.80
CA ARG A 62 39.72 -7.91 -10.63
C ARG A 62 41.20 -8.03 -11.01
N GLN A 63 41.50 -8.64 -12.16
CA GLN A 63 42.87 -8.84 -12.63
C GLN A 63 43.48 -7.56 -13.24
N LEU A 64 42.69 -6.75 -13.94
CA LEU A 64 43.09 -5.42 -14.42
C LEU A 64 43.23 -4.39 -13.27
N GLN A 65 42.55 -4.57 -12.14
CA GLN A 65 42.70 -3.70 -10.97
C GLN A 65 44.13 -3.72 -10.39
N TYR A 66 44.79 -4.89 -10.37
CA TYR A 66 46.21 -5.01 -9.97
C TYR A 66 47.18 -4.39 -10.98
N TRP A 67 46.82 -4.45 -12.25
CA TRP A 67 47.60 -3.83 -13.31
C TRP A 67 47.43 -2.31 -13.35
N TRP A 68 46.28 -1.81 -12.91
CA TRP A 68 45.96 -0.39 -12.92
C TRP A 68 46.57 0.38 -11.74
N GLN A 69 46.68 -0.24 -10.55
CA GLN A 69 47.34 0.38 -9.39
C GLN A 69 48.83 0.71 -9.61
N TRP A 70 49.47 0.09 -10.59
CA TRP A 70 50.88 0.34 -10.93
C TRP A 70 51.08 1.52 -11.91
N LEU A 71 50.05 1.91 -12.67
CA LEU A 71 50.19 2.85 -13.79
C LEU A 71 49.71 4.28 -13.48
N VAL A 72 48.94 4.50 -12.41
CA VAL A 72 48.41 5.82 -12.05
C VAL A 72 48.32 6.00 -10.53
N GLN A 73 49.25 6.76 -9.94
CA GLN A 73 49.05 7.74 -8.84
C GLN A 73 50.27 8.70 -8.84
N PRO A 74 50.13 10.03 -8.67
CA PRO A 74 49.35 10.72 -7.61
C PRO A 74 48.55 11.93 -8.18
N ASP A 75 47.73 12.75 -7.51
CA ASP A 75 47.35 12.99 -6.12
C ASP A 75 45.81 12.98 -6.07
N ALA A 76 45.21 12.07 -5.30
CA ALA A 76 43.79 12.16 -4.97
C ALA A 76 43.71 12.34 -3.46
N GLU A 77 44.16 13.51 -3.01
CA GLU A 77 43.85 14.02 -1.69
C GLU A 77 42.33 14.06 -1.52
N ALA A 78 41.86 13.20 -0.62
CA ALA A 78 40.76 13.44 0.29
C ALA A 78 39.43 13.94 -0.32
N ALA A 79 38.56 12.95 -0.56
CA ALA A 79 37.21 12.96 -0.03
C ALA A 79 36.34 14.17 -0.40
N GLU A 80 35.73 14.11 -1.59
CA GLU A 80 34.40 14.70 -1.74
C GLU A 80 33.46 13.99 -0.77
N ALA A 81 33.15 14.69 0.32
CA ALA A 81 32.13 14.30 1.26
C ALA A 81 30.81 14.13 0.49
N ASP A 82 30.11 13.06 0.85
CA ASP A 82 28.74 12.73 0.51
C ASP A 82 27.80 13.83 1.04
N GLU A 83 27.88 15.03 0.49
CA GLU A 83 26.94 16.12 0.76
C GLU A 83 25.60 15.69 0.14
N PRO A 84 24.52 15.58 0.93
CA PRO A 84 23.21 15.22 0.40
C PRO A 84 22.86 16.24 -0.69
N SER A 85 22.67 15.75 -1.92
CA SER A 85 22.28 16.61 -3.03
C SER A 85 21.03 17.41 -2.62
N PRO A 86 20.93 18.71 -2.93
CA PRO A 86 19.78 19.54 -2.54
C PRO A 86 18.44 18.97 -3.02
N THR A 87 18.46 18.13 -4.05
CA THR A 87 17.29 17.39 -4.52
C THR A 87 16.82 16.32 -3.52
N ALA A 88 17.72 15.66 -2.81
CA ALA A 88 17.39 14.64 -1.82
C ALA A 88 16.66 15.22 -0.59
N GLU A 89 17.08 16.41 -0.14
CA GLU A 89 16.40 17.12 0.95
C GLU A 89 14.99 17.58 0.56
N VAL A 90 14.82 18.10 -0.67
CA VAL A 90 13.51 18.48 -1.21
C VAL A 90 12.58 17.26 -1.31
N VAL A 91 13.10 16.11 -1.74
CA VAL A 91 12.31 14.87 -1.81
C VAL A 91 11.90 14.38 -0.42
N THR A 92 12.83 14.40 0.54
CA THR A 92 12.56 13.97 1.92
C THR A 92 11.51 14.85 2.60
N SER A 93 11.61 16.18 2.42
CA SER A 93 10.63 17.11 2.97
C SER A 93 9.26 17.00 2.30
N ALA A 94 9.20 16.75 0.99
CA ALA A 94 7.95 16.50 0.28
C ALA A 94 7.24 15.24 0.81
N ARG A 95 8.00 14.17 1.06
CA ARG A 95 7.48 12.93 1.67
C ARG A 95 6.83 13.18 3.02
N ALA A 96 7.54 13.84 3.93
CA ALA A 96 6.99 14.19 5.24
C ALA A 96 5.71 15.04 5.12
N GLY A 97 5.65 15.97 4.15
CA GLY A 97 4.45 16.75 3.86
C GLY A 97 3.26 15.88 3.41
N ILE A 98 3.50 14.90 2.54
CA ILE A 98 2.47 13.96 2.07
C ILE A 98 1.91 13.14 3.24
N ASP A 99 2.79 12.61 4.10
CA ASP A 99 2.39 11.81 5.26
C ASP A 99 1.54 12.63 6.24
N LEU A 100 1.92 13.88 6.51
CA LEU A 100 1.15 14.80 7.36
C LEU A 100 -0.25 15.10 6.78
N ILE A 101 -0.34 15.35 5.47
CA ILE A 101 -1.63 15.59 4.80
C ILE A 101 -2.49 14.34 4.88
N ARG A 102 -1.90 13.15 4.66
CA ARG A 102 -2.59 11.88 4.77
C ARG A 102 -3.17 11.65 6.16
N GLU A 103 -2.37 11.86 7.21
CA GLU A 103 -2.83 11.74 8.60
C GLU A 103 -3.93 12.74 8.95
N SER A 104 -3.80 13.99 8.49
CA SER A 104 -4.83 15.01 8.66
C SER A 104 -6.14 14.60 8.00
N MET A 105 -6.08 14.05 6.78
CA MET A 105 -7.25 13.58 6.04
C MET A 105 -7.94 12.41 6.76
N LEU A 106 -7.17 11.44 7.25
CA LEU A 106 -7.70 10.32 8.05
C LEU A 106 -8.35 10.81 9.35
N THR A 107 -7.76 11.83 9.98
CA THR A 107 -8.32 12.47 11.18
C THR A 107 -9.69 13.09 10.87
N VAL A 108 -9.81 13.86 9.78
CA VAL A 108 -11.08 14.45 9.34
C VAL A 108 -12.14 13.36 9.08
N LEU A 109 -11.77 12.28 8.39
CA LEU A 109 -12.67 11.15 8.14
C LEU A 109 -13.18 10.53 9.44
N SER A 110 -12.29 10.29 10.41
CA SER A 110 -12.66 9.72 11.71
C SER A 110 -13.62 10.63 12.51
N GLN A 111 -13.43 11.95 12.47
CA GLN A 111 -14.33 12.92 13.10
C GLN A 111 -15.75 12.87 12.52
N HIS A 112 -15.86 12.51 11.23
CA HIS A 112 -17.12 12.28 10.54
C HIS A 112 -17.66 10.85 10.67
N GLN A 113 -17.13 10.04 11.59
CA GLN A 113 -17.50 8.63 11.82
C GLN A 113 -17.26 7.76 10.59
N VAL A 114 -16.26 8.10 9.78
CA VAL A 114 -15.74 7.21 8.74
C VAL A 114 -14.57 6.43 9.33
N LEU A 115 -14.79 5.13 9.53
CA LEU A 115 -13.84 4.24 10.20
C LEU A 115 -13.37 3.14 9.26
N PRO A 116 -12.09 2.73 9.35
CA PRO A 116 -11.58 1.64 8.54
C PRO A 116 -12.25 0.31 8.93
N LEU A 117 -12.54 -0.52 7.92
CA LEU A 117 -13.00 -1.89 8.11
C LEU A 117 -11.77 -2.79 8.32
N PRO A 118 -11.61 -3.46 9.47
CA PRO A 118 -10.52 -4.41 9.64
C PRO A 118 -10.78 -5.63 8.76
N ALA A 119 -9.98 -5.80 7.71
CA ALA A 119 -10.13 -6.91 6.77
C ALA A 119 -9.04 -7.98 6.94
N GLN A 120 -7.76 -7.58 7.01
CA GLN A 120 -6.65 -8.54 7.03
C GLN A 120 -6.68 -9.44 8.27
N GLY A 121 -6.55 -10.76 8.05
CA GLY A 121 -6.60 -11.77 9.09
C GLY A 121 -8.01 -12.11 9.61
N GLN A 122 -9.05 -11.41 9.13
CA GLN A 122 -10.44 -11.70 9.49
C GLN A 122 -11.07 -12.69 8.49
N PRO A 123 -12.13 -13.42 8.90
CA PRO A 123 -12.94 -14.19 7.96
C PRO A 123 -13.53 -13.27 6.87
N PHE A 124 -13.57 -13.77 5.64
CA PHE A 124 -14.17 -13.04 4.53
C PHE A 124 -15.69 -12.86 4.74
N ASP A 125 -16.14 -11.61 4.71
CA ASP A 125 -17.56 -11.23 4.80
C ASP A 125 -18.05 -10.61 3.47
N PRO A 126 -18.85 -11.35 2.68
CA PRO A 126 -19.37 -10.86 1.39
C PRO A 126 -20.25 -9.60 1.49
N SER A 127 -20.75 -9.24 2.68
CA SER A 127 -21.59 -8.06 2.87
C SER A 127 -20.80 -6.75 2.98
N ARG A 128 -19.48 -6.84 3.20
CA ARG A 128 -18.59 -5.69 3.44
C ARG A 128 -17.25 -5.79 2.69
N MET A 129 -16.97 -6.93 2.06
CA MET A 129 -15.71 -7.22 1.39
C MET A 129 -15.94 -7.75 -0.03
N TYR A 130 -15.06 -7.35 -0.94
CA TYR A 130 -15.01 -7.83 -2.31
C TYR A 130 -13.73 -8.63 -2.54
N ALA A 131 -13.86 -9.93 -2.81
CA ALA A 131 -12.72 -10.80 -3.07
C ALA A 131 -12.22 -10.61 -4.51
N LEU A 132 -11.01 -10.09 -4.68
CA LEU A 132 -10.34 -9.96 -5.97
C LEU A 132 -9.79 -11.30 -6.47
N GLY A 133 -9.50 -12.24 -5.57
CA GLY A 133 -8.96 -13.54 -5.90
C GLY A 133 -8.65 -14.38 -4.67
N GLN A 134 -8.09 -15.56 -4.92
CA GLN A 134 -7.65 -16.49 -3.88
C GLN A 134 -6.14 -16.71 -3.99
N GLN A 135 -5.47 -16.84 -2.86
CA GLN A 135 -4.05 -17.17 -2.78
C GLN A 135 -3.84 -18.38 -1.88
N SER A 136 -3.01 -19.33 -2.34
CA SER A 136 -2.57 -20.44 -1.52
C SER A 136 -1.54 -19.95 -0.51
N VAL A 137 -1.90 -19.92 0.77
CA VAL A 137 -1.00 -19.52 1.87
C VAL A 137 -0.88 -20.68 2.84
N PRO A 138 0.33 -21.21 3.09
CA PRO A 138 0.52 -22.29 4.05
C PRO A 138 0.10 -21.84 5.45
N ASN A 139 -0.62 -22.69 6.17
CA ASN A 139 -1.15 -22.45 7.52
C ASN A 139 -2.19 -21.32 7.65
N ALA A 140 -2.74 -20.80 6.55
CA ALA A 140 -3.88 -19.88 6.63
C ALA A 140 -5.19 -20.66 6.69
N ALA A 141 -6.09 -20.28 7.62
CA ALA A 141 -7.42 -20.85 7.67
C ALA A 141 -8.20 -20.54 6.37
N PRO A 142 -8.89 -21.51 5.75
CA PRO A 142 -9.67 -21.29 4.54
C PRO A 142 -10.66 -20.12 4.69
N ASN A 143 -10.89 -19.38 3.61
CA ASN A 143 -11.82 -18.24 3.60
C ASN A 143 -11.45 -17.09 4.56
N THR A 144 -10.20 -17.02 5.00
CA THR A 144 -9.64 -15.88 5.74
C THR A 144 -9.02 -14.88 4.77
N VAL A 145 -9.16 -13.59 5.04
CA VAL A 145 -8.47 -12.55 4.26
C VAL A 145 -6.97 -12.62 4.55
N VAL A 146 -6.18 -12.88 3.51
CA VAL A 146 -4.71 -12.94 3.61
C VAL A 146 -4.07 -11.59 3.31
N GLN A 147 -4.70 -10.79 2.44
CA GLN A 147 -4.21 -9.47 2.06
C GLN A 147 -5.36 -8.51 1.81
N GLU A 148 -5.23 -7.29 2.32
CA GLU A 148 -6.08 -6.15 1.98
C GLU A 148 -5.38 -5.35 0.86
N VAL A 149 -6.01 -5.26 -0.31
CA VAL A 149 -5.49 -4.52 -1.47
C VAL A 149 -5.98 -3.08 -1.46
N VAL A 150 -7.27 -2.88 -1.16
CA VAL A 150 -7.86 -1.55 -0.94
C VAL A 150 -8.63 -1.59 0.36
N ARG A 151 -8.34 -0.61 1.22
CA ARG A 151 -8.96 -0.55 2.53
C ARG A 151 -10.46 -0.26 2.46
N GLY A 152 -11.25 -1.06 3.18
CA GLY A 152 -12.68 -0.81 3.34
C GLY A 152 -12.96 0.27 4.37
N TYR A 153 -14.08 0.97 4.24
CA TYR A 153 -14.51 2.00 5.18
C TYR A 153 -16.01 1.92 5.46
N LEU A 154 -16.35 2.08 6.73
CA LEU A 154 -17.72 2.23 7.21
C LEU A 154 -17.98 3.70 7.51
N TRP A 155 -19.15 4.20 7.12
CA TRP A 155 -19.66 5.49 7.58
C TRP A 155 -20.82 5.23 8.53
N GLN A 156 -20.60 5.53 9.81
CA GLN A 156 -21.48 5.07 10.89
C GLN A 156 -21.54 3.53 10.85
N ASP A 157 -22.71 2.94 10.57
CA ASP A 157 -22.90 1.48 10.46
C ASP A 157 -23.06 0.99 9.01
N ARG A 158 -22.91 1.88 8.02
CA ARG A 158 -23.11 1.55 6.61
C ARG A 158 -21.78 1.44 5.89
N VAL A 159 -21.68 0.47 4.99
CA VAL A 159 -20.51 0.34 4.10
C VAL A 159 -20.46 1.56 3.19
N LEU A 160 -19.41 2.39 3.37
CA LEU A 160 -19.12 3.52 2.49
C LEU A 160 -18.32 3.03 1.27
N ARG A 161 -17.37 2.12 1.52
CA ARG A 161 -16.56 1.43 0.53
C ARG A 161 -16.22 0.02 1.04
N GLU A 162 -16.42 -0.99 0.21
CA GLU A 162 -16.04 -2.37 0.52
C GLU A 162 -14.52 -2.51 0.56
N ALA A 163 -14.01 -3.37 1.45
CA ALA A 163 -12.60 -3.75 1.40
C ALA A 163 -12.37 -4.68 0.21
N GLN A 164 -11.35 -4.39 -0.60
CA GLN A 164 -10.94 -5.28 -1.69
C GLN A 164 -9.82 -6.17 -1.18
N VAL A 165 -10.04 -7.47 -1.22
CA VAL A 165 -9.23 -8.43 -0.48
C VAL A 165 -8.82 -9.63 -1.33
N ILE A 166 -7.73 -10.28 -0.93
CA ILE A 166 -7.35 -11.61 -1.39
C ILE A 166 -7.61 -12.56 -0.23
N VAL A 167 -8.26 -13.69 -0.50
CA VAL A 167 -8.63 -14.68 0.51
C VAL A 167 -7.79 -15.95 0.39
N ALA A 168 -7.62 -16.67 1.49
CA ALA A 168 -6.96 -17.97 1.50
C ALA A 168 -7.76 -18.97 0.66
N ALA A 169 -7.10 -19.60 -0.30
CA ALA A 169 -7.67 -20.73 -1.02
C ALA A 169 -7.97 -21.88 -0.03
N PRO A 170 -9.03 -22.67 -0.25
CA PRO A 170 -9.24 -23.89 0.52
C PRO A 170 -8.02 -24.81 0.35
N GLU A 171 -7.59 -25.42 1.44
CA GLU A 171 -6.50 -26.40 1.42
C GLU A 171 -6.86 -27.48 0.39
N LYS A 172 -6.04 -27.62 -0.65
CA LYS A 172 -6.25 -28.68 -1.64
C LYS A 172 -6.18 -30.00 -0.88
N PRO A 173 -7.26 -30.80 -0.79
CA PRO A 173 -7.16 -32.08 -0.12
C PRO A 173 -6.05 -32.85 -0.84
N LEU A 174 -5.05 -33.29 -0.07
CA LEU A 174 -4.02 -34.19 -0.55
C LEU A 174 -4.76 -35.34 -1.22
N SER A 175 -4.66 -35.41 -2.55
CA SER A 175 -5.21 -36.47 -3.36
C SER A 175 -4.84 -37.77 -2.67
N SER A 176 -5.85 -38.49 -2.20
CA SER A 176 -5.74 -39.86 -1.76
C SER A 176 -4.81 -40.60 -2.72
N ALA A 177 -3.77 -41.20 -2.16
CA ALA A 177 -2.87 -42.09 -2.86
C ALA A 177 -3.67 -43.07 -3.73
N PRO A 178 -3.17 -43.48 -4.91
CA PRO A 178 -3.84 -44.54 -5.65
C PRO A 178 -3.93 -45.76 -4.74
N GLU A 179 -5.16 -46.18 -4.46
CA GLU A 179 -5.45 -47.46 -3.83
C GLU A 179 -4.67 -48.55 -4.58
N VAL A 180 -3.94 -49.33 -3.80
CA VAL A 180 -3.28 -50.56 -4.20
C VAL A 180 -4.31 -51.43 -4.93
N SER A 181 -4.15 -51.61 -6.23
CA SER A 181 -4.85 -52.66 -6.97
C SER A 181 -3.84 -53.67 -7.49
N SER A 182 -3.92 -54.85 -6.87
CA SER A 182 -3.62 -56.18 -7.41
C SER A 182 -2.17 -56.63 -7.49
#